data_AF-A0A969IBW8-F1
#
_entry.id   AF-A0A969IBW8-F1
#
_cell.length_a   1.000
_cell.length_b   1.000
_cell.length_c   1.000
_cell.angle_alpha   90.00
_cell.angle_beta   90.00
_cell.angle_gamma   90.00
#
_symmetry.space_group_name_H-M   'P 1'
#
loop_
_entity.id
_entity.type
_entity.pdbx_description
1 polymer ?
#
loop_
_entity_poly.entity_id
_entity_poly.type
_entity_poly.pdbx_seq_one_letter_code
_entity_poly.pdbx_strand_id
1 'polypeptide(L)'
;MNFSSTPSWLNDKIVAGHSLFRSFLVSHNNGFIAMPGGLTRTNTGDNSIIISNQRGGISKDTWVLSADEEQEKPVMLQLNTDSVPKKVFKRSLPSHTAENLFWVGRYTERVIYNARLQRTVMQYILQSNKNISSAGGSGMILLQALTRCTYSYPGFLGTDHPDTLVEKFNNPWPELTDVLYTEKRSGSLGQNISQLIHAVYSTRNFWSTDTWRVLRKMEDDWNKAKDDKHTDHLKIIGTIDTLNTSMFAFLGMNRESVRREQGWNIMDMGRKIEQSLFLITLIQSIFQKRQEEQEEHELLESIMIASQSLITYRYTYRDHLQLPQALELLMLDVNYPKSLAYLVKKIKRYVALLPGETKDVPLGHTQRYIHEADLLLKLANIIELSKHDPLSGEYSVLHQFLNKLYLLIAETATLISKTYFKHNQIQKQLFTTNLL
;
A
#
# COMPACT_ATOMS: atom_id res chain seq x y z
N MET A 1 28.96 10.14 -37.96
CA MET A 1 27.73 10.95 -37.99
C MET A 1 27.80 11.93 -36.84
N ASN A 2 27.72 13.23 -37.11
CA ASN A 2 27.65 14.25 -36.06
C ASN A 2 26.18 14.53 -35.77
N PHE A 3 25.73 14.28 -34.54
CA PHE A 3 24.36 14.56 -34.11
C PHE A 3 24.23 16.01 -33.62
N SER A 4 23.11 16.66 -33.93
CA SER A 4 22.74 17.92 -33.30
C SER A 4 22.58 17.75 -31.79
N SER A 5 23.12 18.68 -31.02
CA SER A 5 22.97 18.74 -29.56
C SER A 5 22.02 19.87 -29.15
N THR A 6 21.30 19.68 -28.04
CA THR A 6 20.48 20.72 -27.42
C THR A 6 20.89 20.90 -25.95
N PRO A 7 20.84 22.14 -25.41
CA PRO A 7 21.26 22.43 -24.04
C PRO A 7 20.32 21.79 -23.02
N SER A 8 20.85 21.08 -22.03
CA SER A 8 20.11 20.36 -20.99
C SER A 8 20.62 20.76 -19.61
N TRP A 9 19.71 20.94 -18.65
CA TRP A 9 20.05 21.28 -17.26
C TRP A 9 20.31 20.00 -16.46
N LEU A 10 21.54 19.81 -15.97
CA LEU A 10 21.94 18.64 -15.20
C LEU A 10 22.96 19.03 -14.12
N ASN A 11 22.74 18.61 -12.87
CA ASN A 11 23.65 18.88 -11.74
C ASN A 11 24.06 20.36 -11.62
N ASP A 12 23.07 21.26 -11.69
CA ASP A 12 23.25 22.72 -11.65
C ASP A 12 24.16 23.32 -12.74
N LYS A 13 24.32 22.61 -13.87
CA LYS A 13 25.07 23.08 -15.05
C LYS A 13 24.30 22.83 -16.33
N ILE A 14 24.56 23.66 -17.34
CA ILE A 14 24.04 23.46 -18.71
C ILE A 14 25.04 22.58 -19.47
N VAL A 15 24.58 21.41 -19.91
CA VAL A 15 25.38 20.43 -20.66
C VAL A 15 24.73 20.18 -22.02
N ALA A 16 25.55 20.01 -23.07
CA ALA A 16 25.06 19.64 -24.39
C ALA A 16 24.62 18.17 -24.41
N GLY A 17 23.38 17.90 -24.86
CA GLY A 17 22.87 16.53 -25.00
C GLY A 17 22.43 16.22 -26.43
N HIS A 18 22.76 15.03 -26.93
CA HIS A 18 22.35 14.60 -28.27
C HIS A 18 20.84 14.44 -28.34
N SER A 19 20.23 14.99 -29.39
CA SER A 19 18.78 15.08 -29.50
C SER A 19 18.23 14.37 -30.73
N LEU A 20 17.06 13.74 -30.56
CA LEU A 20 16.28 13.12 -31.62
C LEU A 20 14.90 13.74 -31.65
N PHE A 21 14.48 14.14 -32.84
CA PHE A 21 13.18 14.73 -33.11
C PHE A 21 12.32 13.74 -33.90
N ARG A 22 11.07 13.56 -33.47
CA ARG A 22 10.06 12.80 -34.20
C ARG A 22 8.86 13.70 -34.47
N SER A 23 8.66 14.06 -35.74
CA SER A 23 7.43 14.70 -36.21
C SER A 23 6.37 13.65 -36.54
N PHE A 24 5.12 14.09 -36.57
CA PHE A 24 3.97 13.27 -36.92
C PHE A 24 3.25 13.88 -38.12
N LEU A 25 2.98 13.04 -39.11
CA LEU A 25 2.19 13.39 -40.27
C LEU A 25 0.75 12.95 -40.03
N VAL A 26 -0.21 13.82 -40.32
CA VAL A 26 -1.64 13.50 -40.28
C VAL A 26 -2.15 13.51 -41.71
N SER A 27 -2.91 12.46 -42.08
CA SER A 27 -3.61 12.45 -43.36
C SER A 27 -4.72 13.51 -43.34
N HIS A 28 -4.69 14.42 -44.29
CA HIS A 28 -5.72 15.43 -44.47
C HIS A 28 -6.08 15.52 -45.95
N ASN A 29 -7.34 15.31 -46.27
CA ASN A 29 -7.86 15.21 -47.64
C ASN A 29 -7.09 14.15 -48.45
N ASN A 30 -6.39 14.57 -49.51
CA ASN A 30 -5.59 13.72 -50.41
C ASN A 30 -4.07 13.75 -50.14
N GLY A 31 -3.64 14.21 -48.96
CA GLY A 31 -2.22 14.32 -48.63
C GLY A 31 -1.89 14.09 -47.15
N PHE A 32 -0.64 14.33 -46.81
CA PHE A 32 -0.13 14.29 -45.45
C PHE A 32 0.36 15.68 -45.05
N ILE A 33 -0.11 16.18 -43.91
CA ILE A 33 0.34 17.45 -43.33
C ILE A 33 1.17 17.13 -42.10
N ALA A 34 2.37 17.70 -42.00
CA ALA A 34 3.17 17.63 -40.78
C ALA A 34 2.55 18.51 -39.70
N MET A 35 2.30 17.93 -38.53
CA MET A 35 1.83 18.73 -37.40
C MET A 35 2.95 19.66 -36.91
N PRO A 36 2.65 20.94 -36.61
CA PRO A 36 3.63 21.85 -36.03
C PRO A 36 4.00 21.35 -34.63
N GLY A 37 5.21 20.84 -34.51
CA GLY A 37 5.76 20.25 -33.29
C GLY A 37 6.17 18.80 -33.46
N GLY A 38 6.45 18.16 -32.32
CA GLY A 38 6.82 16.76 -32.29
C GLY A 38 7.42 16.36 -30.96
N LEU A 39 7.83 15.10 -30.90
CA LEU A 39 8.48 14.55 -29.73
C LEU A 39 9.99 14.74 -29.85
N THR A 40 10.55 15.65 -29.05
CA THR A 40 12.00 15.80 -28.92
C THR A 40 12.48 15.06 -27.68
N ARG A 41 13.54 14.27 -27.85
CA ARG A 41 14.21 13.58 -26.76
C ARG A 41 15.69 13.90 -26.77
N THR A 42 16.26 14.04 -25.58
CA THR A 42 17.67 14.37 -25.39
C THR A 42 18.33 13.39 -24.43
N ASN A 43 19.54 12.96 -24.76
CA ASN A 43 20.38 12.15 -23.89
C ASN A 43 21.67 12.90 -23.55
N THR A 44 22.01 12.91 -22.25
CA THR A 44 23.20 13.57 -21.69
C THR A 44 24.26 12.57 -21.23
N GLY A 45 24.00 11.26 -21.32
CA GLY A 45 24.96 10.19 -20.99
C GLY A 45 25.79 9.71 -22.18
N ASP A 46 26.76 8.82 -21.93
CA ASP A 46 27.72 8.30 -22.92
C ASP A 46 27.07 7.95 -24.25
N ASN A 47 27.74 8.40 -25.32
CA ASN A 47 27.57 8.29 -26.78
C ASN A 47 26.64 7.17 -27.33
N SER A 48 25.46 7.02 -26.75
CA SER A 48 24.52 5.94 -27.03
C SER A 48 23.43 6.48 -27.94
N ILE A 49 23.37 5.87 -29.12
CA ILE A 49 22.45 6.20 -30.22
C ILE A 49 20.98 5.91 -29.83
N ILE A 50 20.76 5.16 -28.75
CA ILE A 50 19.45 4.67 -28.30
C ILE A 50 18.88 5.60 -27.22
N ILE A 51 18.03 6.55 -27.63
CA ILE A 51 17.32 7.46 -26.71
C ILE A 51 15.98 6.82 -26.29
N SER A 52 16.03 5.99 -25.24
CA SER A 52 14.86 5.36 -24.62
C SER A 52 14.51 6.00 -23.27
N ASN A 53 13.22 6.14 -22.96
CA ASN A 53 12.75 6.58 -21.64
C ASN A 53 13.22 5.64 -20.52
N GLN A 54 13.45 4.37 -20.82
CA GLN A 54 13.93 3.38 -19.83
C GLN A 54 15.42 3.56 -19.49
N ARG A 55 16.18 4.34 -20.28
CA ARG A 55 17.63 4.56 -20.10
C ARG A 55 17.97 6.03 -19.81
N GLY A 56 17.01 6.81 -19.31
CA GLY A 56 17.25 8.19 -18.87
C GLY A 56 17.14 9.26 -19.95
N GLY A 57 16.50 8.98 -21.09
CA GLY A 57 16.20 10.00 -22.10
C GLY A 57 15.21 11.05 -21.56
N ILE A 58 15.60 12.33 -21.61
CA ILE A 58 14.78 13.47 -21.18
C ILE A 58 13.89 13.90 -22.36
N SER A 59 12.60 14.12 -22.11
CA SER A 59 11.70 14.70 -23.13
C SER A 59 11.76 16.22 -23.06
N LYS A 60 11.85 16.87 -24.23
CA LYS A 60 11.78 18.34 -24.35
C LYS A 60 10.57 18.75 -25.17
N ASP A 61 10.08 19.94 -24.87
CA ASP A 61 9.10 20.60 -25.72
C ASP A 61 9.74 21.01 -27.05
N THR A 62 8.98 20.95 -28.14
CA THR A 62 9.45 21.29 -29.48
C THR A 62 8.65 22.48 -30.00
N TRP A 63 9.27 23.64 -29.98
CA TRP A 63 8.64 24.85 -30.48
C TRP A 63 8.91 25.00 -31.98
N VAL A 64 7.84 24.99 -32.77
CA VAL A 64 7.89 25.37 -34.19
C VAL A 64 7.38 26.79 -34.27
N LEU A 65 8.29 27.72 -34.57
CA LEU A 65 7.96 29.13 -34.70
C LEU A 65 7.16 29.36 -35.99
N SER A 66 6.10 30.16 -35.91
CA SER A 66 5.41 30.64 -37.10
C SER A 66 6.30 31.63 -37.85
N ALA A 67 6.23 31.62 -39.19
CA ALA A 67 6.98 32.56 -40.02
C ALA A 67 6.35 33.96 -40.05
N ASP A 68 5.06 34.05 -39.76
CA ASP A 68 4.29 35.30 -39.77
C ASP A 68 4.01 35.76 -38.33
N GLU A 69 4.06 37.08 -38.10
CA GLU A 69 3.43 37.74 -36.95
C GLU A 69 1.90 37.63 -37.06
N GLU A 70 1.37 36.41 -37.12
CA GLU A 70 -0.06 36.23 -36.98
C GLU A 70 -0.45 36.69 -35.58
N GLN A 71 -1.29 37.74 -35.53
CA GLN A 71 -1.94 38.20 -34.32
C GLN A 71 -2.41 36.97 -33.53
N GLU A 72 -1.88 36.78 -32.32
CA GLU A 72 -2.36 35.78 -31.39
C GLU A 72 -3.88 35.95 -31.29
N LYS A 73 -4.65 35.16 -32.05
CA LYS A 73 -6.08 35.10 -31.83
C LYS A 73 -6.21 34.39 -30.50
N PRO A 74 -6.62 35.06 -29.41
CA PRO A 74 -6.90 34.35 -28.19
C PRO A 74 -7.89 33.26 -28.57
N VAL A 75 -7.57 32.00 -28.25
CA VAL A 75 -8.53 30.92 -28.38
C VAL A 75 -9.66 31.26 -27.41
N MET A 76 -10.63 32.04 -27.87
CA MET A 76 -11.87 32.24 -27.15
C MET A 76 -12.55 30.87 -27.15
N LEU A 77 -12.42 30.19 -26.01
CA LEU A 77 -13.23 29.02 -25.69
C LEU A 77 -14.70 29.45 -25.74
N GLN A 78 -15.32 29.33 -26.91
CA GLN A 78 -16.76 29.46 -27.04
C GLN A 78 -17.39 28.28 -26.29
N LEU A 79 -17.85 28.55 -25.07
CA LEU A 79 -18.63 27.62 -24.27
C LEU A 79 -19.99 27.45 -24.96
N ASN A 80 -20.12 26.46 -25.83
CA ASN A 80 -21.42 26.07 -26.38
C ASN A 80 -22.30 25.54 -25.25
N THR A 81 -23.17 26.39 -24.71
CA THR A 81 -24.11 26.09 -23.62
C THR A 81 -25.30 25.24 -24.08
N ASP A 82 -25.55 25.13 -25.38
CA ASP A 82 -26.73 24.45 -25.96
C ASP A 82 -26.54 22.93 -26.13
N SER A 83 -25.47 22.36 -25.57
CA SER A 83 -25.25 20.92 -25.65
C SER A 83 -26.05 20.17 -24.57
N VAL A 84 -26.95 19.28 -25.01
CA VAL A 84 -27.58 18.29 -24.12
C VAL A 84 -26.47 17.54 -23.38
N PRO A 85 -26.54 17.38 -22.05
CA PRO A 85 -25.49 16.70 -21.28
C PRO A 85 -25.27 15.30 -21.85
N LYS A 86 -24.14 15.11 -22.55
CA LYS A 86 -23.75 13.79 -23.04
C LYS A 86 -23.62 12.87 -21.84
N LYS A 87 -24.33 11.72 -21.86
CA LYS A 87 -24.07 10.64 -20.89
C LYS A 87 -22.60 10.28 -20.99
N VAL A 88 -21.81 10.71 -20.01
CA VAL A 88 -20.42 10.28 -19.87
C VAL A 88 -20.48 8.78 -19.59
N PHE A 89 -20.24 7.96 -20.61
CA PHE A 89 -20.06 6.53 -20.41
C PHE A 89 -18.96 6.36 -19.36
N LYS A 90 -19.30 5.66 -18.26
CA LYS A 90 -18.33 5.28 -17.21
C LYS A 90 -17.13 4.66 -17.91
N ARG A 91 -16.03 5.42 -18.04
CA ARG A 91 -14.81 4.93 -18.67
C ARG A 91 -14.38 3.68 -17.92
N SER A 92 -14.19 2.58 -18.64
CA SER A 92 -13.58 1.38 -18.08
C SER A 92 -12.22 1.77 -17.52
N LEU A 93 -11.97 1.47 -16.24
CA LEU A 93 -10.70 1.75 -15.59
C LEU A 93 -9.59 0.95 -16.32
N PRO A 94 -8.52 1.59 -16.81
CA PRO A 94 -7.42 0.87 -17.43
C PRO A 94 -6.78 -0.11 -16.44
N SER A 95 -6.38 -1.29 -16.92
CA SER A 95 -5.76 -2.35 -16.08
C SER A 95 -4.59 -1.84 -15.24
N HIS A 96 -3.68 -1.07 -15.84
CA HIS A 96 -2.52 -0.51 -15.13
C HIS A 96 -2.92 0.47 -14.02
N THR A 97 -3.96 1.29 -14.26
CA THR A 97 -4.48 2.21 -13.24
C THR A 97 -5.15 1.44 -12.10
N ALA A 98 -5.91 0.39 -12.44
CA ALA A 98 -6.56 -0.48 -11.47
C ALA A 98 -5.55 -1.17 -10.54
N GLU A 99 -4.48 -1.72 -11.12
CA GLU A 99 -3.40 -2.37 -10.38
C GLU A 99 -2.70 -1.40 -9.43
N ASN A 100 -2.32 -0.22 -9.92
CA ASN A 100 -1.66 0.78 -9.06
C ASN A 100 -2.59 1.24 -7.93
N LEU A 101 -3.88 1.47 -8.19
CA LEU A 101 -4.84 1.82 -7.13
C LEU A 101 -5.00 0.70 -6.09
N PHE A 102 -5.03 -0.56 -6.54
CA PHE A 102 -5.06 -1.72 -5.65
C PHE A 102 -3.85 -1.73 -4.71
N TRP A 103 -2.66 -1.53 -5.27
CA TRP A 103 -1.41 -1.48 -4.51
C TRP A 103 -1.28 -0.23 -3.64
N VAL A 104 -1.76 0.94 -4.06
CA VAL A 104 -1.86 2.13 -3.20
C VAL A 104 -2.65 1.77 -1.93
N GLY A 105 -3.77 1.07 -2.09
CA GLY A 105 -4.56 0.59 -0.96
C GLY A 105 -3.75 -0.31 -0.01
N ARG A 106 -3.06 -1.31 -0.55
CA ARG A 106 -2.24 -2.24 0.26
C ARG A 106 -1.08 -1.53 0.94
N TYR A 107 -0.26 -0.77 0.21
CA TYR A 107 0.89 -0.07 0.77
C TYR A 107 0.49 0.97 1.83
N THR A 108 -0.66 1.63 1.66
CA THR A 108 -1.20 2.56 2.67
C THR A 108 -1.39 1.86 4.01
N GLU A 109 -2.00 0.66 4.01
CA GLU A 109 -2.22 -0.08 5.24
C GLU A 109 -0.92 -0.69 5.78
N ARG A 110 -0.02 -1.18 4.92
CA ARG A 110 1.32 -1.63 5.36
C ARG A 110 2.08 -0.55 6.10
N VAL A 111 2.12 0.67 5.55
CA VAL A 111 2.79 1.80 6.18
C VAL A 111 2.16 2.09 7.55
N ILE A 112 0.83 2.18 7.63
CA ILE A 112 0.12 2.48 8.90
C ILE A 112 0.34 1.38 9.94
N TYR A 113 0.16 0.11 9.59
CA TYR A 113 0.25 -0.98 10.56
C TYR A 113 1.69 -1.28 10.99
N ASN A 114 2.65 -1.23 10.07
CA ASN A 114 4.07 -1.40 10.42
C ASN A 114 4.53 -0.26 11.34
N ALA A 115 4.16 0.99 11.01
CA ALA A 115 4.42 2.15 11.87
C ALA A 115 3.81 1.96 13.27
N ARG A 116 2.53 1.58 13.36
CA ARG A 116 1.86 1.37 14.65
C ARG A 116 2.46 0.23 15.47
N LEU A 117 2.78 -0.90 14.82
CA LEU A 117 3.38 -2.03 15.49
C LEU A 117 4.77 -1.69 16.01
N GLN A 118 5.62 -1.09 15.17
CA GLN A 118 6.96 -0.62 15.58
C GLN A 118 6.87 0.36 16.73
N ARG A 119 5.98 1.35 16.66
CA ARG A 119 5.75 2.29 17.75
C ARG A 119 5.35 1.60 19.05
N THR A 120 4.44 0.63 18.98
CA THR A 120 3.96 -0.12 20.15
C THR A 120 5.09 -0.92 20.78
N VAL A 121 5.90 -1.61 19.96
CA VAL A 121 7.06 -2.37 20.41
C VAL A 121 8.13 -1.46 21.03
N MET A 122 8.43 -0.32 20.40
CA MET A 122 9.39 0.66 20.92
C MET A 122 8.93 1.27 22.25
N GLN A 123 7.64 1.62 22.36
CA GLN A 123 7.06 2.14 23.59
C GLN A 123 7.08 1.09 24.71
N TYR A 124 6.78 -0.16 24.38
CA TYR A 124 6.88 -1.28 25.32
C TYR A 124 8.30 -1.43 25.85
N ILE A 125 9.31 -1.49 24.98
CA ILE A 125 10.73 -1.60 25.38
C ILE A 125 11.16 -0.42 26.26
N LEU A 126 10.73 0.79 25.93
CA LEU A 126 11.09 1.99 26.68
C LEU A 126 10.42 2.03 28.07
N GLN A 127 9.16 1.58 28.17
CA GLN A 127 8.42 1.53 29.44
C GLN A 127 8.89 0.40 30.34
N SER A 128 9.27 -0.75 29.78
CA SER A 128 9.68 -1.91 30.56
C SER A 128 10.98 -1.66 31.34
N ASN A 129 11.82 -0.68 30.93
CA ASN A 129 12.96 -0.10 31.67
C ASN A 129 13.88 -1.11 32.42
N LYS A 130 13.81 -2.38 32.03
CA LYS A 130 14.48 -3.57 32.55
C LYS A 130 15.04 -4.29 31.33
N ASN A 131 16.16 -5.00 31.50
CA ASN A 131 16.71 -5.86 30.46
C ASN A 131 15.57 -6.71 29.86
N ILE A 132 15.47 -6.82 28.54
CA ILE A 132 14.44 -7.66 27.89
C ILE A 132 14.53 -9.12 28.40
N SER A 133 15.71 -9.54 28.85
CA SER A 133 15.99 -10.80 29.55
C SER A 133 15.36 -10.93 30.95
N SER A 134 14.96 -9.82 31.59
CA SER A 134 14.23 -9.77 32.86
C SER A 134 12.80 -9.21 32.73
N ALA A 135 12.38 -8.81 31.52
CA ALA A 135 11.03 -8.36 31.19
C ALA A 135 10.09 -9.51 30.75
N GLY A 136 10.52 -10.77 30.92
CA GLY A 136 9.70 -11.94 30.58
C GLY A 136 9.70 -12.32 29.08
N GLY A 137 8.91 -13.33 28.73
CA GLY A 137 8.75 -13.82 27.35
C GLY A 137 8.01 -12.85 26.44
N SER A 138 7.21 -11.94 26.99
CA SER A 138 6.35 -10.99 26.27
C SER A 138 7.13 -10.07 25.32
N GLY A 139 8.22 -9.45 25.78
CA GLY A 139 9.08 -8.59 24.95
C GLY A 139 9.71 -9.32 23.76
N MET A 140 10.15 -10.57 23.98
CA MET A 140 10.70 -11.42 22.91
C MET A 140 9.61 -11.80 21.89
N ILE A 141 8.43 -12.18 22.37
CA ILE A 141 7.27 -12.49 21.51
C ILE A 141 6.88 -11.29 20.66
N LEU A 142 6.89 -10.07 21.21
CA LEU A 142 6.57 -8.85 20.46
C LEU A 142 7.61 -8.53 19.36
N LEU A 143 8.90 -8.72 19.63
CA LEU A 143 9.96 -8.54 18.63
C LEU A 143 9.91 -9.61 17.53
N GLN A 144 9.61 -10.85 17.90
CA GLN A 144 9.35 -11.93 16.93
C GLN A 144 8.11 -11.63 16.09
N ALA A 145 7.02 -11.16 16.72
CA ALA A 145 5.80 -10.75 16.05
C ALA A 145 6.04 -9.61 15.06
N LEU A 146 6.86 -8.63 15.42
CA LEU A 146 7.30 -7.57 14.52
C LEU A 146 7.92 -8.16 13.25
N THR A 147 8.87 -9.09 13.39
CA THR A 147 9.55 -9.75 12.26
C THR A 147 8.57 -10.51 11.36
N ARG A 148 7.61 -11.24 11.94
CA ARG A 148 6.58 -11.99 11.17
C ARG A 148 5.66 -11.04 10.41
N CYS A 149 5.23 -9.95 11.05
CA CYS A 149 4.28 -9.00 10.45
C CYS A 149 4.91 -8.13 9.37
N THR A 150 6.17 -7.71 9.55
CA THR A 150 6.90 -6.91 8.54
C THR A 150 7.47 -7.77 7.42
N TYR A 151 7.59 -9.09 7.60
CA TYR A 151 8.33 -10.00 6.71
C TYR A 151 9.82 -9.66 6.60
N SER A 152 10.40 -8.98 7.60
CA SER A 152 11.80 -8.54 7.60
C SER A 152 12.76 -9.63 8.09
N TYR A 153 12.67 -10.83 7.52
CA TYR A 153 13.54 -11.97 7.84
C TYR A 153 15.01 -11.69 7.48
N PRO A 154 15.99 -12.20 8.25
CA PRO A 154 15.85 -13.08 9.42
C PRO A 154 15.37 -12.38 10.70
N GLY A 155 15.55 -11.06 10.83
CA GLY A 155 15.06 -10.25 11.96
C GLY A 155 15.34 -10.85 13.33
N PHE A 156 14.31 -10.90 14.18
CA PHE A 156 14.33 -11.51 15.52
C PHE A 156 13.98 -13.02 15.52
N LEU A 157 13.93 -13.65 14.34
CA LEU A 157 13.65 -15.08 14.14
C LEU A 157 14.81 -15.85 13.50
N GLY A 158 15.94 -15.18 13.27
CA GLY A 158 17.05 -15.69 12.49
C GLY A 158 17.68 -16.94 13.08
N THR A 159 18.16 -17.82 12.21
CA THR A 159 19.03 -18.97 12.55
C THR A 159 20.49 -18.53 12.67
N ASP A 160 20.75 -17.35 13.22
CA ASP A 160 22.11 -16.96 13.56
C ASP A 160 22.58 -17.81 14.75
N HIS A 161 23.89 -17.83 15.04
CA HIS A 161 24.40 -18.45 16.27
C HIS A 161 23.54 -18.00 17.48
N PRO A 162 23.19 -18.89 18.42
CA PRO A 162 22.31 -18.54 19.54
C PRO A 162 22.78 -17.31 20.33
N ASP A 163 24.09 -17.06 20.37
CA ASP A 163 24.69 -15.91 21.04
C ASP A 163 24.33 -14.57 20.36
N THR A 164 24.30 -14.50 19.02
CA THR A 164 23.93 -13.26 18.30
C THR A 164 22.45 -12.94 18.38
N LEU A 165 21.58 -13.95 18.54
CA LEU A 165 20.16 -13.69 18.85
C LEU A 165 19.99 -13.09 20.23
N VAL A 166 20.68 -13.62 21.24
CA VAL A 166 20.64 -13.10 22.61
C VAL A 166 21.14 -11.65 22.66
N GLU A 167 22.21 -11.33 21.92
CA GLU A 167 22.69 -9.94 21.77
C GLU A 167 21.65 -9.02 21.10
N LYS A 168 20.97 -9.49 20.05
CA LYS A 168 19.88 -8.74 19.39
C LYS A 168 18.69 -8.49 20.32
N PHE A 169 18.34 -9.45 21.18
CA PHE A 169 17.29 -9.24 22.19
C PHE A 169 17.75 -8.29 23.30
N ASN A 170 19.02 -8.31 23.68
CA ASN A 170 19.58 -7.38 24.67
C ASN A 170 19.66 -5.95 24.15
N ASN A 171 19.95 -5.75 22.85
CA ASN A 171 19.97 -4.44 22.21
C ASN A 171 19.18 -4.45 20.88
N PRO A 172 17.84 -4.31 20.93
CA PRO A 172 16.98 -4.42 19.74
C PRO A 172 17.01 -3.16 18.86
N TRP A 173 17.53 -2.03 19.36
CA TRP A 173 17.44 -0.74 18.69
C TRP A 173 18.06 -0.69 17.29
N PRO A 174 19.28 -1.24 17.04
CA PRO A 174 19.86 -1.22 15.70
C PRO A 174 18.99 -1.92 14.66
N GLU A 175 18.42 -3.08 15.01
CA GLU A 175 17.51 -3.83 14.13
C GLU A 175 16.18 -3.08 13.94
N LEU A 176 15.63 -2.48 15.01
CA LEU A 176 14.41 -1.68 14.90
C LEU A 176 14.60 -0.45 13.99
N THR A 177 15.75 0.21 14.05
CA THR A 177 16.09 1.33 13.15
C THR A 177 16.29 0.88 11.71
N ASP A 178 16.89 -0.31 11.50
CA ASP A 178 17.09 -0.85 10.15
C ASP A 178 15.75 -1.22 9.49
N VAL A 179 14.85 -1.88 10.22
CA VAL A 179 13.49 -2.21 9.72
C VAL A 179 12.65 -0.95 9.49
N LEU A 180 12.96 0.17 10.16
CA LEU A 180 12.31 1.47 9.91
C LEU A 180 12.80 2.14 8.63
N TYR A 181 14.10 2.43 8.52
CA TYR A 181 14.60 3.39 7.54
C TYR A 181 15.20 2.77 6.27
N THR A 182 15.57 1.48 6.27
CA THR A 182 16.31 0.88 5.16
C THR A 182 15.42 0.53 3.96
N GLU A 183 15.49 1.31 2.89
CA GLU A 183 14.66 1.12 1.67
C GLU A 183 14.92 -0.17 0.90
N LYS A 184 16.13 -0.74 1.00
CA LYS A 184 16.51 -1.96 0.28
C LYS A 184 16.04 -3.24 0.98
N ARG A 185 15.69 -3.15 2.27
CA ARG A 185 15.27 -4.30 3.05
C ARG A 185 13.81 -4.62 2.78
N SER A 186 13.54 -5.87 2.43
CA SER A 186 12.17 -6.33 2.20
C SER A 186 11.36 -6.17 3.48
N GLY A 187 10.18 -5.54 3.37
CA GLY A 187 9.26 -5.37 4.48
C GLY A 187 9.51 -4.16 5.37
N SER A 188 10.59 -3.42 5.14
CA SER A 188 10.89 -2.21 5.91
C SER A 188 9.83 -1.12 5.69
N LEU A 189 9.72 -0.21 6.66
CA LEU A 189 8.79 0.91 6.54
C LEU A 189 9.22 1.85 5.40
N GLY A 190 10.52 2.13 5.26
CA GLY A 190 11.08 2.90 4.15
C GLY A 190 10.77 2.32 2.77
N GLN A 191 10.88 0.99 2.60
CA GLN A 191 10.51 0.34 1.33
C GLN A 191 9.00 0.50 1.05
N ASN A 192 8.15 0.27 2.04
CA ASN A 192 6.70 0.42 1.87
C ASN A 192 6.29 1.86 1.52
N ILE A 193 6.97 2.87 2.10
CA ILE A 193 6.75 4.29 1.76
C ILE A 193 7.18 4.57 0.32
N SER A 194 8.37 4.13 -0.10
CA SER A 194 8.83 4.28 -1.48
C SER A 194 7.85 3.64 -2.47
N GLN A 195 7.40 2.42 -2.19
CA GLN A 195 6.43 1.71 -3.03
C GLN A 195 5.05 2.38 -3.07
N LEU A 196 4.58 2.92 -1.94
CA LEU A 196 3.36 3.74 -1.88
C LEU A 196 3.50 4.96 -2.79
N ILE A 197 4.59 5.71 -2.65
CA ILE A 197 4.86 6.92 -3.42
C ILE A 197 4.87 6.60 -4.93
N HIS A 198 5.60 5.57 -5.36
CA HIS A 198 5.62 5.14 -6.76
C HIS A 198 4.23 4.78 -7.31
N ALA A 199 3.42 4.05 -6.54
CA ALA A 199 2.05 3.68 -6.94
C ALA A 199 1.14 4.91 -7.03
N VAL A 200 1.26 5.86 -6.09
CA VAL A 200 0.51 7.13 -6.08
C VAL A 200 0.88 8.01 -7.27
N TYR A 201 2.16 8.16 -7.60
CA TYR A 201 2.61 8.91 -8.79
C TYR A 201 2.08 8.29 -10.09
N SER A 202 2.01 6.96 -10.17
CA SER A 202 1.47 6.25 -11.34
C SER A 202 -0.02 6.51 -11.58
N THR A 203 -0.77 6.92 -10.55
CA THR A 203 -2.20 7.24 -10.63
C THR A 203 -2.47 8.72 -10.33
N ARG A 204 -1.57 9.62 -10.75
CA ARG A 204 -1.64 11.06 -10.43
C ARG A 204 -2.99 11.73 -10.63
N ASN A 205 -3.74 11.32 -11.65
CA ASN A 205 -5.04 11.88 -12.01
C ASN A 205 -6.17 11.52 -11.02
N PHE A 206 -5.93 10.65 -10.04
CA PHE A 206 -6.91 10.24 -9.02
C PHE A 206 -6.86 11.10 -7.76
N TRP A 207 -5.82 11.92 -7.59
CA TRP A 207 -5.56 12.62 -6.33
C TRP A 207 -5.83 14.11 -6.49
N SER A 208 -6.49 14.69 -5.48
CA SER A 208 -6.67 16.15 -5.41
C SER A 208 -5.33 16.86 -5.16
N THR A 209 -5.28 18.16 -5.44
CA THR A 209 -4.14 19.03 -5.10
C THR A 209 -3.80 18.99 -3.60
N ASP A 210 -4.83 18.92 -2.75
CA ASP A 210 -4.65 18.77 -1.30
C ASP A 210 -4.04 17.43 -0.90
N THR A 211 -4.49 16.34 -1.53
CA THR A 211 -3.91 14.99 -1.31
C THR A 211 -2.41 15.00 -1.65
N TRP A 212 -2.04 15.66 -2.75
CA TRP A 212 -0.65 15.86 -3.15
C TRP A 212 0.17 16.70 -2.17
N ARG A 213 -0.46 17.69 -1.51
CA ARG A 213 0.21 18.52 -0.50
C ARG A 213 0.54 17.72 0.76
N VAL A 214 -0.39 16.87 1.22
CA VAL A 214 -0.13 15.97 2.36
C VAL A 214 0.92 14.94 2.03
N LEU A 215 0.87 14.32 0.85
CA LEU A 215 1.86 13.33 0.44
C LEU A 215 3.27 13.93 0.38
N ARG A 216 3.44 15.12 -0.20
CA ARG A 216 4.74 15.80 -0.26
C ARG A 216 5.27 16.17 1.11
N LYS A 217 4.42 16.70 1.99
CA LYS A 217 4.82 16.98 3.39
C LYS A 217 5.28 15.70 4.09
N MET A 218 4.54 14.60 3.92
CA MET A 218 4.92 13.30 4.47
C MET A 218 6.28 12.81 3.96
N GLU A 219 6.51 12.93 2.65
CA GLU A 219 7.78 12.56 2.00
C GLU A 219 8.94 13.43 2.51
N ASP A 220 8.76 14.74 2.61
CA ASP A 220 9.77 15.67 3.12
C ASP A 220 10.12 15.38 4.60
N ASP A 221 9.10 15.17 5.44
CA ASP A 221 9.30 14.87 6.87
C ASP A 221 9.97 13.50 7.06
N TRP A 222 9.63 12.51 6.23
CA TRP A 222 10.26 11.19 6.25
C TRP A 222 11.73 11.23 5.80
N ASN A 223 12.04 11.97 4.73
CA ASN A 223 13.42 12.12 4.25
C ASN A 223 14.31 12.83 5.28
N LYS A 224 13.80 13.87 5.94
CA LYS A 224 14.52 14.53 7.05
C LYS A 224 14.79 13.58 8.21
N ALA A 225 13.82 12.72 8.53
CA ALA A 225 14.01 11.75 9.59
C ALA A 225 15.08 10.73 9.21
N LYS A 226 15.04 10.20 7.97
CA LYS A 226 16.00 9.22 7.45
C LYS A 226 17.46 9.67 7.61
N ASP A 227 17.73 10.95 7.34
CA ASP A 227 19.08 11.54 7.39
C ASP A 227 19.59 11.86 8.82
N ASP A 228 18.76 11.69 9.84
CA ASP A 228 19.14 11.90 11.24
C ASP A 228 20.02 10.76 11.78
N LYS A 229 20.76 11.01 12.86
CA LYS A 229 21.66 10.01 13.49
C LYS A 229 20.92 8.95 14.32
N HIS A 230 19.60 9.08 14.50
CA HIS A 230 18.73 8.12 15.21
C HIS A 230 19.18 7.76 16.64
N THR A 231 19.88 8.67 17.32
CA THR A 231 20.39 8.44 18.69
C THR A 231 19.32 8.58 19.76
N ASP A 232 18.27 9.38 19.50
CA ASP A 232 17.17 9.60 20.44
C ASP A 232 15.94 8.74 20.06
N HIS A 233 15.68 7.70 20.85
CA HIS A 233 14.57 6.78 20.62
C HIS A 233 13.19 7.43 20.76
N LEU A 234 13.03 8.45 21.61
CA LEU A 234 11.79 9.20 21.73
C LEU A 234 11.51 10.02 20.48
N LYS A 235 12.56 10.60 19.88
CA LYS A 235 12.47 11.31 18.61
C LYS A 235 12.02 10.38 17.48
N ILE A 236 12.52 9.14 17.43
CA ILE A 236 12.10 8.13 16.45
C ILE A 236 10.59 7.82 16.60
N ILE A 237 10.12 7.61 17.83
CA ILE A 237 8.68 7.40 18.12
C ILE A 237 7.87 8.61 17.63
N GLY A 238 8.33 9.83 17.88
CA GLY A 238 7.69 11.06 17.41
C GLY A 238 7.62 11.19 15.88
N THR A 239 8.67 10.74 15.16
CA THR A 239 8.65 10.64 13.70
C THR A 239 7.55 9.68 13.23
N ILE A 240 7.42 8.52 13.89
CA ILE A 240 6.38 7.53 13.55
C ILE A 240 4.96 8.09 13.79
N ASP A 241 4.76 8.85 14.87
CA ASP A 241 3.47 9.51 15.12
C ASP A 241 3.15 10.60 14.08
N THR A 242 4.17 11.33 13.62
CA THR A 242 4.04 12.32 12.54
C THR A 242 3.68 11.64 11.21
N LEU A 243 4.33 10.52 10.89
CA LEU A 243 3.99 9.71 9.72
C LEU A 243 2.55 9.19 9.80
N ASN A 244 2.14 8.61 10.94
CA ASN A 244 0.78 8.14 11.15
C ASN A 244 -0.25 9.27 10.94
N THR A 245 0.03 10.46 11.46
CA THR A 245 -0.83 11.63 11.28
C THR A 245 -0.99 11.99 9.81
N SER A 246 0.11 12.04 9.05
CA SER A 246 0.10 12.28 7.61
C SER A 246 -0.67 11.19 6.84
N MET A 247 -0.53 9.92 7.23
CA MET A 247 -1.26 8.82 6.63
C MET A 247 -2.78 8.89 6.91
N PHE A 248 -3.20 9.32 8.11
CA PHE A 248 -4.63 9.54 8.37
C PHE A 248 -5.18 10.75 7.63
N ALA A 249 -4.39 11.81 7.47
CA ALA A 249 -4.76 12.93 6.62
C ALA A 249 -4.94 12.49 5.15
N PHE A 250 -4.01 11.68 4.62
CA PHE A 250 -4.14 11.07 3.29
C PHE A 250 -5.42 10.24 3.19
N LEU A 251 -5.71 9.37 4.15
CA LEU A 251 -6.94 8.58 4.16
C LEU A 251 -8.21 9.42 4.24
N GLY A 252 -8.21 10.50 5.02
CA GLY A 252 -9.31 11.46 5.13
C GLY A 252 -9.57 12.18 3.81
N MET A 253 -8.51 12.69 3.18
CA MET A 253 -8.60 13.36 1.88
C MET A 253 -9.09 12.43 0.77
N ASN A 254 -8.66 11.17 0.78
CA ASN A 254 -9.17 10.17 -0.14
C ASN A 254 -10.66 9.89 0.06
N ARG A 255 -11.11 9.85 1.32
CA ARG A 255 -12.54 9.69 1.62
C ARG A 255 -13.36 10.88 1.13
N GLU A 256 -12.84 12.09 1.20
CA GLU A 256 -13.56 13.29 0.77
C GLU A 256 -13.56 13.47 -0.76
N SER A 257 -12.40 13.33 -1.40
CA SER A 257 -12.19 13.79 -2.79
C SER A 257 -12.32 12.71 -3.87
N VAL A 258 -12.09 11.43 -3.54
CA VAL A 258 -12.08 10.35 -4.54
C VAL A 258 -13.49 9.86 -4.83
N ARG A 259 -13.89 9.95 -6.11
CA ARG A 259 -15.20 9.48 -6.61
C ARG A 259 -15.43 8.01 -6.25
N ARG A 260 -16.65 7.68 -5.80
CA ARG A 260 -17.09 6.33 -5.41
C ARG A 260 -17.40 5.44 -6.62
N GLU A 261 -16.39 5.25 -7.44
CA GLU A 261 -16.41 4.46 -8.67
C GLU A 261 -15.50 3.23 -8.55
N GLN A 262 -15.28 2.53 -9.67
CA GLN A 262 -14.46 1.31 -9.70
C GLN A 262 -13.05 1.52 -9.14
N GLY A 263 -12.43 2.67 -9.38
CA GLY A 263 -11.11 2.99 -8.82
C GLY A 263 -11.09 3.03 -7.29
N TRP A 264 -12.12 3.62 -6.67
CA TRP A 264 -12.28 3.62 -5.21
C TRP A 264 -12.48 2.21 -4.67
N ASN A 265 -13.35 1.43 -5.31
CA ASN A 265 -13.66 0.06 -4.86
C ASN A 265 -12.40 -0.81 -4.86
N ILE A 266 -11.59 -0.73 -5.92
CA ILE A 266 -10.35 -1.52 -6.04
C ILE A 266 -9.31 -1.07 -5.02
N MET A 267 -9.15 0.24 -4.82
CA MET A 267 -8.23 0.79 -3.81
C MET A 267 -8.66 0.36 -2.40
N ASP A 268 -9.92 0.59 -2.01
CA ASP A 268 -10.38 0.25 -0.66
C ASP A 268 -10.43 -1.27 -0.44
N MET A 269 -10.68 -2.07 -1.48
CA MET A 269 -10.54 -3.53 -1.42
C MET A 269 -9.11 -3.95 -1.09
N GLY A 270 -8.10 -3.38 -1.77
CA GLY A 270 -6.68 -3.61 -1.45
C GLY A 270 -6.38 -3.29 0.02
N ARG A 271 -6.92 -2.19 0.54
CA ARG A 271 -6.81 -1.84 1.97
C ARG A 271 -7.40 -2.91 2.88
N LYS A 272 -8.65 -3.34 2.64
CA LYS A 272 -9.34 -4.32 3.49
C LYS A 272 -8.64 -5.68 3.48
N ILE A 273 -8.10 -6.10 2.33
CA ILE A 273 -7.30 -7.31 2.21
C ILE A 273 -6.07 -7.20 3.09
N GLU A 274 -5.28 -6.14 2.94
CA GLU A 274 -4.06 -5.97 3.72
C GLU A 274 -4.33 -5.86 5.23
N GLN A 275 -5.38 -5.12 5.62
CA GLN A 275 -5.88 -5.04 6.99
C GLN A 275 -6.16 -6.43 7.58
N SER A 276 -6.83 -7.28 6.81
CA SER A 276 -7.21 -8.62 7.25
C SER A 276 -5.97 -9.51 7.43
N LEU A 277 -5.07 -9.50 6.44
CA LEU A 277 -3.85 -10.29 6.48
C LEU A 277 -2.95 -9.87 7.65
N PHE A 278 -2.75 -8.56 7.85
CA PHE A 278 -1.96 -8.05 8.96
C PHE A 278 -2.54 -8.48 10.32
N LEU A 279 -3.86 -8.31 10.51
CA LEU A 279 -4.49 -8.66 11.78
C LEU A 279 -4.40 -10.18 12.06
N ILE A 280 -4.57 -11.02 11.04
CA ILE A 280 -4.40 -12.46 11.15
C ILE A 280 -2.96 -12.80 11.56
N THR A 281 -1.98 -12.27 10.84
CA THR A 281 -0.55 -12.51 11.13
C THR A 281 -0.18 -12.02 12.54
N LEU A 282 -0.70 -10.88 12.98
CA LEU A 282 -0.47 -10.34 14.31
C LEU A 282 -1.00 -11.28 15.41
N ILE A 283 -2.27 -11.70 15.31
CA ILE A 283 -2.88 -12.63 16.28
C ILE A 283 -2.13 -13.96 16.29
N GLN A 284 -1.82 -14.53 15.12
CA GLN A 284 -1.05 -15.78 15.00
C GLN A 284 0.36 -15.66 15.60
N SER A 285 0.99 -14.50 15.46
CA SER A 285 2.37 -14.30 15.90
C SER A 285 2.51 -14.23 17.42
N ILE A 286 1.48 -13.70 18.10
CA ILE A 286 1.51 -13.48 19.54
C ILE A 286 0.90 -14.66 20.29
N PHE A 287 -0.22 -15.22 19.82
CA PHE A 287 -0.89 -16.35 20.47
C PHE A 287 -0.44 -17.70 19.89
N GLN A 288 0.86 -17.99 19.97
CA GLN A 288 1.39 -19.31 19.60
C GLN A 288 1.28 -20.30 20.75
N LYS A 289 1.70 -19.87 21.95
CA LYS A 289 1.68 -20.64 23.20
C LYS A 289 1.13 -19.79 24.32
N ARG A 290 0.37 -20.42 25.22
CA ARG A 290 -0.08 -19.81 26.46
C ARG A 290 1.12 -19.42 27.30
N GLN A 291 1.10 -18.18 27.78
CA GLN A 291 2.11 -17.63 28.69
C GLN A 291 1.55 -17.55 30.11
N GLU A 292 2.34 -17.04 31.05
CA GLU A 292 1.84 -16.66 32.37
C GLU A 292 0.78 -15.56 32.24
N GLU A 293 -0.15 -15.50 33.21
CA GLU A 293 -1.33 -14.62 33.15
C GLU A 293 -0.96 -13.14 32.98
N GLN A 294 0.11 -12.69 33.64
CA GLN A 294 0.61 -11.32 33.53
C GLN A 294 1.18 -11.03 32.13
N GLU A 295 1.98 -11.94 31.58
CA GLU A 295 2.54 -11.78 30.23
C GLU A 295 1.45 -11.82 29.16
N GLU A 296 0.47 -12.70 29.31
CA GLU A 296 -0.67 -12.80 28.40
C GLU A 296 -1.52 -11.52 28.41
N HIS A 297 -1.70 -10.90 29.59
CA HIS A 297 -2.36 -9.59 29.71
C HIS A 297 -1.58 -8.47 29.00
N GLU A 298 -0.25 -8.41 29.18
CA GLU A 298 0.61 -7.42 28.50
C GLU A 298 0.61 -7.58 26.97
N LEU A 299 0.62 -8.82 26.50
CA LEU A 299 0.52 -9.15 25.08
C LEU A 299 -0.84 -8.76 24.50
N LEU A 300 -1.94 -9.04 25.22
CA LEU A 300 -3.29 -8.61 24.85
C LEU A 300 -3.38 -7.09 24.76
N GLU A 301 -2.84 -6.37 25.74
CA GLU A 301 -2.83 -4.90 25.73
C GLU A 301 -2.03 -4.38 24.53
N SER A 302 -0.86 -4.95 24.26
CA SER A 302 0.00 -4.58 23.13
C SER A 302 -0.70 -4.76 21.78
N ILE A 303 -1.40 -5.89 21.56
CA ILE A 303 -2.21 -6.10 20.34
C ILE A 303 -3.32 -5.06 20.22
N MET A 304 -4.01 -4.79 21.32
CA MET A 304 -5.10 -3.84 21.35
C MET A 304 -4.63 -2.41 21.07
N ILE A 305 -3.41 -2.04 21.50
CA ILE A 305 -2.78 -0.75 21.17
C ILE A 305 -2.35 -0.73 19.69
N ALA A 306 -1.65 -1.76 19.21
CA ALA A 306 -1.16 -1.83 17.83
C ALA A 306 -2.31 -1.81 16.80
N SER A 307 -3.43 -2.47 17.11
CA SER A 307 -4.66 -2.45 16.30
C SER A 307 -5.53 -1.21 16.53
N GLN A 308 -5.21 -0.35 17.51
CA GLN A 308 -6.05 0.76 18.00
C GLN A 308 -7.47 0.32 18.37
N SER A 309 -7.58 -0.82 19.04
CA SER A 309 -8.85 -1.42 19.48
C SER A 309 -9.03 -1.33 21.00
N LEU A 310 -8.00 -0.93 21.76
CA LEU A 310 -8.02 -0.87 23.22
C LEU A 310 -9.16 -0.01 23.79
N ILE A 311 -9.39 1.19 23.24
CA ILE A 311 -10.46 2.08 23.71
C ILE A 311 -11.84 1.45 23.45
N THR A 312 -12.02 0.88 22.25
CA THR A 312 -13.27 0.19 21.89
C THR A 312 -13.52 -1.02 22.77
N TYR A 313 -12.48 -1.80 23.07
CA TYR A 313 -12.55 -2.94 23.99
C TYR A 313 -13.01 -2.49 25.38
N ARG A 314 -12.31 -1.52 25.97
CA ARG A 314 -12.63 -1.00 27.32
C ARG A 314 -14.04 -0.43 27.40
N TYR A 315 -14.50 0.24 26.34
CA TYR A 315 -15.88 0.75 26.26
C TYR A 315 -16.93 -0.38 26.21
N THR A 316 -16.65 -1.44 25.44
CA THR A 316 -17.61 -2.51 25.14
C THR A 316 -17.74 -3.50 26.30
N TYR A 317 -16.62 -4.02 26.81
CA TYR A 317 -16.63 -5.10 27.80
C TYR A 317 -16.54 -4.59 29.24
N ARG A 318 -15.97 -3.40 29.48
CA ARG A 318 -15.82 -2.76 30.82
C ARG A 318 -15.14 -3.65 31.88
N ASP A 319 -14.40 -4.65 31.44
CA ASP A 319 -13.75 -5.67 32.27
C ASP A 319 -12.25 -5.73 31.93
N HIS A 320 -11.50 -6.55 32.67
CA HIS A 320 -10.11 -6.82 32.38
C HIS A 320 -9.92 -7.45 30.98
N LEU A 321 -8.70 -7.35 30.45
CA LEU A 321 -8.39 -7.97 29.16
C LEU A 321 -8.45 -9.49 29.29
N GLN A 322 -9.27 -10.11 28.44
CA GLN A 322 -9.44 -11.54 28.34
C GLN A 322 -9.35 -11.95 26.87
N LEU A 323 -8.67 -13.08 26.60
CA LEU A 323 -8.46 -13.57 25.24
C LEU A 323 -9.78 -13.81 24.47
N PRO A 324 -10.82 -14.46 25.03
CA PRO A 324 -12.08 -14.68 24.31
C PRO A 324 -12.73 -13.38 23.79
N GLN A 325 -12.85 -12.37 24.65
CA GLN A 325 -13.45 -11.07 24.32
C GLN A 325 -12.57 -10.29 23.34
N ALA A 326 -11.25 -10.43 23.45
CA ALA A 326 -10.32 -9.84 22.51
C ALA A 326 -10.49 -10.42 21.10
N LEU A 327 -10.61 -11.75 20.99
CA LEU A 327 -10.88 -12.44 19.72
C LEU A 327 -12.28 -12.11 19.19
N GLU A 328 -13.29 -12.00 20.06
CA GLU A 328 -14.64 -11.59 19.67
C GLU A 328 -14.63 -10.21 18.97
N LEU A 329 -13.98 -9.21 19.59
CA LEU A 329 -13.88 -7.86 19.03
C LEU A 329 -13.06 -7.82 17.73
N LEU A 330 -11.91 -8.50 17.70
CA LEU A 330 -10.98 -8.41 16.57
C LEU A 330 -11.38 -9.31 15.39
N MET A 331 -12.16 -10.38 15.62
CA MET A 331 -12.47 -11.35 14.58
C MET A 331 -13.94 -11.37 14.19
N LEU A 332 -14.87 -11.30 15.15
CA LEU A 332 -16.26 -11.67 14.91
C LEU A 332 -17.24 -10.49 14.90
N ASP A 333 -16.88 -9.34 15.47
CA ASP A 333 -17.75 -8.17 15.49
C ASP A 333 -18.02 -7.62 14.06
N VAL A 334 -19.25 -7.78 13.58
CA VAL A 334 -19.67 -7.36 12.23
C VAL A 334 -19.83 -5.83 12.10
N ASN A 335 -19.90 -5.11 13.22
CA ASN A 335 -20.08 -3.66 13.26
C ASN A 335 -18.76 -2.92 13.53
N TYR A 336 -17.73 -3.61 14.03
CA TYR A 336 -16.42 -3.01 14.26
C TYR A 336 -15.59 -2.92 12.96
N PRO A 337 -15.21 -1.72 12.47
CA PRO A 337 -14.59 -1.57 11.15
C PRO A 337 -13.24 -2.27 10.94
N LYS A 338 -12.58 -2.69 12.04
CA LYS A 338 -11.30 -3.40 12.00
C LYS A 338 -11.42 -4.89 12.27
N SER A 339 -12.61 -5.37 12.64
CA SER A 339 -12.85 -6.79 12.85
C SER A 339 -12.75 -7.56 11.54
N LEU A 340 -12.19 -8.77 11.57
CA LEU A 340 -12.09 -9.63 10.39
C LEU A 340 -13.45 -9.86 9.71
N ALA A 341 -14.52 -10.06 10.49
CA ALA A 341 -15.88 -10.20 9.95
C ALA A 341 -16.33 -8.98 9.14
N TYR A 342 -16.07 -7.77 9.64
CA TYR A 342 -16.37 -6.54 8.90
C TYR A 342 -15.53 -6.42 7.63
N LEU A 343 -14.21 -6.66 7.74
CA LEU A 343 -13.27 -6.54 6.64
C LEU A 343 -13.61 -7.52 5.50
N VAL A 344 -13.80 -8.80 5.82
CA VAL A 344 -14.18 -9.85 4.86
C VAL A 344 -15.52 -9.55 4.21
N LYS A 345 -16.53 -9.08 4.97
CA LYS A 345 -17.82 -8.64 4.42
C LYS A 345 -17.67 -7.49 3.41
N LYS A 346 -16.77 -6.55 3.65
CA LYS A 346 -16.45 -5.46 2.71
C LYS A 346 -15.73 -5.97 1.47
N ILE A 347 -14.72 -6.84 1.62
CA ILE A 347 -14.01 -7.45 0.50
C ILE A 347 -15.00 -8.19 -0.39
N LYS A 348 -15.87 -9.03 0.19
CA LYS A 348 -16.94 -9.76 -0.52
C LYS A 348 -17.82 -8.82 -1.34
N ARG A 349 -18.23 -7.68 -0.77
CA ARG A 349 -19.01 -6.65 -1.48
C ARG A 349 -18.23 -6.05 -2.65
N TYR A 350 -16.95 -5.75 -2.48
CA TYR A 350 -16.13 -5.19 -3.57
C TYR A 350 -15.88 -6.19 -4.69
N VAL A 351 -15.62 -7.45 -4.36
CA VAL A 351 -15.47 -8.54 -5.35
C VAL A 351 -16.73 -8.67 -6.21
N ALA A 352 -17.91 -8.57 -5.61
CA ALA A 352 -19.18 -8.62 -6.34
C ALA A 352 -19.41 -7.41 -7.29
N LEU A 353 -18.67 -6.31 -7.10
CA LEU A 353 -18.77 -5.10 -7.93
C LEU A 353 -17.75 -5.03 -9.06
N LEU A 354 -16.81 -5.99 -9.13
CA LEU A 354 -15.75 -5.99 -10.14
C LEU A 354 -16.34 -6.25 -11.55
N PRO A 355 -15.81 -5.58 -12.59
CA PRO A 355 -16.30 -5.71 -13.95
C PRO A 355 -15.86 -7.04 -14.57
N GLY A 356 -16.77 -8.01 -14.61
CA GLY A 356 -16.58 -9.27 -15.32
C GLY A 356 -16.68 -10.49 -14.42
N GLU A 357 -17.89 -11.04 -14.36
CA GLU A 357 -18.17 -12.44 -14.60
C GLU A 357 -19.57 -12.46 -15.21
N THR A 358 -19.69 -12.96 -16.43
CA THR A 358 -20.99 -13.23 -17.05
C THR A 358 -21.84 -14.02 -16.06
N LYS A 359 -23.13 -13.69 -15.97
CA LYS A 359 -24.12 -14.30 -15.05
C LYS A 359 -24.23 -15.84 -15.14
N ASP A 360 -23.50 -16.48 -16.05
CA ASP A 360 -23.53 -17.91 -16.36
C ASP A 360 -22.29 -18.71 -15.91
N VAL A 361 -21.34 -18.11 -15.19
CA VAL A 361 -20.23 -18.87 -14.57
C VAL A 361 -20.58 -19.18 -13.11
N PRO A 362 -20.59 -20.47 -12.69
CA PRO A 362 -20.85 -20.83 -11.30
C PRO A 362 -19.74 -20.26 -10.43
N LEU A 363 -20.04 -19.23 -9.64
CA LEU A 363 -19.16 -18.54 -8.67
C LEU A 363 -17.70 -18.49 -9.13
N GLY A 364 -17.28 -17.40 -9.77
CA GLY A 364 -15.87 -17.13 -10.00
C GLY A 364 -14.99 -17.55 -8.85
N HIS A 365 -13.86 -18.18 -9.14
CA HIS A 365 -12.96 -18.71 -8.11
C HIS A 365 -12.65 -17.66 -7.01
N THR A 366 -12.62 -16.35 -7.35
CA THR A 366 -12.47 -15.24 -6.39
C THR A 366 -13.63 -15.17 -5.39
N GLN A 367 -14.86 -15.24 -5.87
CA GLN A 367 -16.06 -15.19 -5.04
C GLN A 367 -16.11 -16.41 -4.12
N ARG A 368 -15.72 -17.59 -4.62
CA ARG A 368 -15.69 -18.81 -3.81
C ARG A 368 -14.81 -18.66 -2.57
N TYR A 369 -13.56 -18.22 -2.72
CA TYR A 369 -12.63 -18.08 -1.59
C TYR A 369 -13.11 -17.08 -0.53
N ILE A 370 -13.60 -15.91 -0.96
CA ILE A 370 -14.07 -14.90 0.00
C ILE A 370 -15.41 -15.28 0.65
N HIS A 371 -16.27 -16.03 -0.04
CA HIS A 371 -17.48 -16.60 0.55
C HIS A 371 -17.14 -17.67 1.58
N GLU A 372 -16.15 -18.53 1.30
CA GLU A 372 -15.67 -19.50 2.29
C GLU A 372 -15.10 -18.81 3.53
N ALA A 373 -14.30 -17.74 3.35
CA ALA A 373 -13.80 -16.94 4.47
C ALA A 373 -14.93 -16.31 5.32
N ASP A 374 -15.97 -15.75 4.68
CA ASP A 374 -17.16 -15.19 5.35
C ASP A 374 -17.93 -16.27 6.14
N LEU A 375 -18.05 -17.48 5.58
CA LEU A 375 -18.71 -18.60 6.27
C LEU A 375 -17.89 -19.11 7.45
N LEU A 376 -16.56 -19.24 7.30
CA LEU A 376 -15.67 -19.65 8.39
C LEU A 376 -15.78 -18.71 9.60
N LEU A 377 -15.81 -17.39 9.37
CA LEU A 377 -15.98 -16.42 10.44
C LEU A 377 -17.35 -16.51 11.11
N LYS A 378 -18.42 -16.79 10.36
CA LYS A 378 -19.78 -16.94 10.93
C LYS A 378 -19.97 -18.20 11.74
N LEU A 379 -19.25 -19.26 11.41
CA LEU A 379 -19.31 -20.56 12.09
C LEU A 379 -18.26 -20.67 13.21
N ALA A 380 -17.43 -19.64 13.42
CA ALA A 380 -16.39 -19.65 14.43
C ALA A 380 -16.98 -19.69 15.84
N ASN A 381 -16.44 -20.56 16.68
CA ASN A 381 -16.75 -20.62 18.11
C ASN A 381 -15.58 -20.06 18.91
N ILE A 382 -15.77 -18.89 19.53
CA ILE A 382 -14.72 -18.21 20.31
C ILE A 382 -14.20 -19.09 21.44
N ILE A 383 -15.09 -19.79 22.14
CA ILE A 383 -14.72 -20.63 23.29
C ILE A 383 -13.81 -21.77 22.85
N GLU A 384 -14.00 -22.29 21.64
CA GLU A 384 -13.14 -23.33 21.07
C GLU A 384 -11.80 -22.76 20.61
N LEU A 385 -11.82 -21.58 19.98
CA LEU A 385 -10.62 -20.88 19.52
C LEU A 385 -9.72 -20.41 20.66
N SER A 386 -10.29 -20.07 21.82
CA SER A 386 -9.54 -19.64 23.00
C SER A 386 -8.98 -20.80 23.84
N LYS A 387 -9.24 -22.05 23.48
CA LYS A 387 -8.66 -23.21 24.19
C LYS A 387 -7.22 -23.44 23.74
N HIS A 388 -6.35 -23.63 24.72
CA HIS A 388 -5.00 -24.15 24.50
C HIS A 388 -4.99 -25.66 24.73
N ASP A 389 -4.08 -26.35 24.06
CA ASP A 389 -3.78 -27.75 24.35
C ASP A 389 -3.19 -27.87 25.77
N PRO A 390 -3.76 -28.69 26.67
CA PRO A 390 -3.27 -28.85 28.03
C PRO A 390 -1.82 -29.34 28.14
N LEU A 391 -1.31 -30.06 27.14
CA LEU A 391 0.02 -30.66 27.17
C LEU A 391 1.10 -29.74 26.58
N SER A 392 0.83 -29.15 25.40
CA SER A 392 1.79 -28.29 24.71
C SER A 392 1.65 -26.80 25.04
N GLY A 393 0.51 -26.40 25.61
CA GLY A 393 0.14 -24.99 25.81
C GLY A 393 -0.17 -24.25 24.52
N GLU A 394 -0.20 -24.93 23.36
CA GLU A 394 -0.38 -24.30 22.05
C GLU A 394 -1.85 -24.00 21.74
N TYR A 395 -2.10 -22.85 21.14
CA TYR A 395 -3.41 -22.48 20.60
C TYR A 395 -3.61 -23.08 19.20
N SER A 396 -3.56 -24.41 19.09
CA SER A 396 -3.53 -25.13 17.81
C SER A 396 -4.77 -24.89 16.95
N VAL A 397 -5.97 -24.90 17.57
CA VAL A 397 -7.25 -24.66 16.87
C VAL A 397 -7.30 -23.23 16.32
N LEU A 398 -6.90 -22.23 17.11
CA LEU A 398 -6.80 -20.84 16.68
C LEU A 398 -5.83 -20.70 15.50
N HIS A 399 -4.65 -21.32 15.61
CA HIS A 399 -3.63 -21.21 14.58
C HIS A 399 -4.08 -21.83 13.25
N GLN A 400 -4.71 -23.02 13.28
CA GLN A 400 -5.29 -23.67 12.11
C GLN A 400 -6.41 -22.83 11.48
N PHE A 401 -7.31 -22.28 12.31
CA PHE A 401 -8.39 -21.40 11.87
C PHE A 401 -7.84 -20.17 11.15
N LEU A 402 -6.91 -19.46 11.79
CA LEU A 402 -6.29 -18.25 11.25
C LEU A 402 -5.48 -18.54 9.98
N ASN A 403 -4.77 -19.68 9.92
CA ASN A 403 -4.00 -20.06 8.73
C ASN A 403 -4.93 -20.33 7.54
N LYS A 404 -6.03 -21.07 7.76
CA LYS A 404 -7.04 -21.27 6.72
C LYS A 404 -7.62 -19.94 6.23
N LEU A 405 -7.95 -19.03 7.15
CA LEU A 405 -8.48 -17.72 6.80
C LEU A 405 -7.46 -16.86 6.02
N TYR A 406 -6.19 -16.88 6.44
CA TYR A 406 -5.09 -16.21 5.75
C TYR A 406 -4.98 -16.67 4.29
N LEU A 407 -4.93 -17.99 4.07
CA LEU A 407 -4.82 -18.58 2.74
C LEU A 407 -5.98 -18.18 1.83
N LEU A 408 -7.22 -18.22 2.33
CA LEU A 408 -8.40 -17.82 1.54
C LEU A 408 -8.34 -16.35 1.10
N ILE A 409 -7.93 -15.45 1.99
CA ILE A 409 -7.82 -14.01 1.69
C ILE A 409 -6.63 -13.74 0.75
N ALA A 410 -5.49 -14.41 0.97
CA ALA A 410 -4.31 -14.28 0.13
C ALA A 410 -4.55 -14.80 -1.30
N GLU A 411 -5.22 -15.94 -1.45
CA GLU A 411 -5.63 -16.48 -2.75
C GLU A 411 -6.64 -15.59 -3.45
N THR A 412 -7.59 -15.00 -2.70
CA THR A 412 -8.50 -13.98 -3.25
C THR A 412 -7.72 -12.82 -3.86
N ALA A 413 -6.72 -12.27 -3.15
CA ALA A 413 -5.88 -11.20 -3.65
C ALA A 413 -5.07 -11.61 -4.89
N THR A 414 -4.48 -12.80 -4.87
CA THR A 414 -3.70 -13.36 -5.98
C THR A 414 -4.54 -13.54 -7.23
N LEU A 415 -5.77 -14.04 -7.09
CA LEU A 415 -6.67 -14.27 -8.22
C LEU A 415 -7.21 -12.96 -8.79
N ILE A 416 -7.47 -11.95 -7.95
CA ILE A 416 -7.81 -10.60 -8.40
C ILE A 416 -6.69 -10.06 -9.29
N SER A 417 -5.44 -10.12 -8.81
CA SER A 417 -4.28 -9.64 -9.60
C SER A 417 -4.14 -10.39 -10.92
N LYS A 418 -4.27 -11.72 -10.89
CA LYS A 418 -4.17 -12.55 -12.10
C LYS A 418 -5.30 -12.31 -13.10
N THR A 419 -6.51 -11.99 -12.65
CA THR A 419 -7.69 -11.92 -13.53
C THR A 419 -7.91 -10.51 -14.07
N TYR A 420 -7.75 -9.49 -13.22
CA TYR A 420 -8.14 -8.12 -13.53
C TYR A 420 -6.97 -7.22 -13.94
N PHE A 421 -5.72 -7.59 -13.62
CA PHE A 421 -4.55 -6.76 -13.94
C PHE A 421 -3.74 -7.28 -15.14
N LYS A 422 -4.30 -8.17 -15.97
CA LYS A 422 -3.63 -8.64 -17.20
C LYS A 422 -3.47 -7.49 -18.20
N HIS A 423 -2.23 -7.07 -18.41
CA HIS A 423 -1.85 -6.06 -19.42
C HIS A 423 -2.06 -6.49 -20.89
N ASN A 424 -2.58 -7.69 -21.15
CA ASN A 424 -2.74 -8.26 -22.49
C ASN A 424 -4.10 -7.95 -23.17
N GLN A 425 -4.98 -7.12 -22.57
CA GLN A 425 -6.23 -6.74 -23.24
C GLN A 425 -6.01 -5.60 -24.26
N ILE A 426 -5.75 -6.03 -25.50
CA ILE A 426 -6.09 -5.46 -26.81
C ILE A 426 -6.36 -3.94 -26.79
N GLN A 427 -5.48 -3.18 -27.45
CA GLN A 427 -5.75 -1.80 -27.88
C GLN A 427 -7.12 -1.75 -28.58
N LYS A 428 -8.15 -1.25 -27.89
CA LYS A 428 -9.40 -0.90 -28.56
C LYS A 428 -9.09 0.28 -29.47
N GLN A 429 -9.14 0.05 -30.77
CA GLN A 429 -9.04 1.08 -31.79
C GLN A 429 -10.11 2.14 -31.51
N LEU A 430 -9.68 3.32 -31.08
CA LEU A 430 -10.55 4.44 -30.66
C LEU A 430 -11.19 5.16 -31.87
N PHE A 431 -10.84 4.76 -33.08
CA PHE A 431 -11.26 5.41 -34.32
C PHE A 431 -11.59 4.37 -35.37
N THR A 432 -12.88 4.19 -35.65
CA THR A 432 -13.38 3.55 -36.87
C THR A 432 -13.78 4.68 -37.81
N THR A 433 -12.94 5.00 -38.79
CA THR A 433 -13.39 5.80 -39.94
C THR A 433 -14.41 4.96 -40.71
N ASN A 434 -15.69 5.33 -40.64
CA ASN A 434 -16.66 4.91 -41.63
C ASN A 434 -16.29 5.61 -42.94
N LEU A 435 -15.53 4.93 -43.79
CA LEU A 435 -15.41 5.27 -45.20
C LEU A 435 -16.75 4.91 -45.85
N LEU A 436 -17.46 5.94 -46.32
CA LEU A 436 -18.59 5.81 -47.26
C LEU A 436 -18.04 5.52 -48.66
#